data_AF-A0A845YP70-F1
#
_entry.id   AF-A0A845YP70-F1
#
_cell.length_a   1.000
_cell.length_b   1.000
_cell.length_c   1.000
_cell.angle_alpha   90.00
_cell.angle_beta   90.00
_cell.angle_gamma   90.00
#
_symmetry.space_group_name_H-M   'P 1'
#
loop_
_entity.id
_entity.type
_entity.pdbx_description
1 polymer ?
#
loop_
_entity_poly.entity_id
_entity_poly.type
_entity_poly.pdbx_seq_one_letter_code
_entity_poly.pdbx_strand_id
1 'polypeptide(L)'
;MAQTSFDGQDAELLLRELEQFHDVLRSEWSRVLNQWSNLQLVWRDEQFDKFSPIFEKLVSVYNDAEQANENYINFVQQQIDINADKKQKLASRLKEL
;
A
#
# COMPACT_ATOMS: atom_id res chain seq x y z
N MET A 1 6.06 -16.91 25.58
CA MET A 1 6.10 -15.94 24.48
C MET A 1 5.27 -16.51 23.36
N ALA A 2 4.11 -15.91 23.07
CA ALA A 2 3.20 -16.42 22.05
C ALA A 2 3.89 -16.29 20.69
N GLN A 3 4.24 -17.42 20.08
CA GLN A 3 4.58 -17.46 18.66
C GLN A 3 3.28 -17.07 17.94
N THR A 4 3.19 -15.83 17.47
CA THR A 4 2.12 -15.41 16.56
C THR A 4 2.19 -16.34 15.36
N SER A 5 1.31 -17.34 15.32
CA SER A 5 1.22 -18.22 14.16
C SER A 5 0.68 -17.39 13.02
N PHE A 6 1.45 -17.29 11.94
CA PHE A 6 0.96 -16.70 10.71
C PHE A 6 -0.23 -17.53 10.24
N ASP A 7 -1.43 -16.99 10.41
CA ASP A 7 -2.65 -17.54 9.85
C ASP A 7 -2.72 -17.13 8.37
N GLY A 8 -2.75 -18.12 7.49
CA GLY A 8 -2.79 -17.87 6.05
C GLY A 8 -4.07 -17.15 5.62
N GLN A 9 -5.19 -17.40 6.29
CA GLN A 9 -6.46 -16.78 5.97
C GLN A 9 -6.47 -15.31 6.38
N ASP A 10 -5.96 -14.98 7.58
CA ASP A 10 -5.84 -13.59 8.03
C ASP A 10 -4.86 -12.80 7.16
N ALA A 11 -3.77 -13.44 6.72
CA ALA A 11 -2.81 -12.81 5.82
C ALA A 11 -3.39 -12.52 4.43
N GLU A 12 -4.17 -13.45 3.86
CA GLU A 12 -4.90 -13.22 2.60
C GLU A 12 -5.94 -12.10 2.73
N LEU A 13 -6.62 -12.00 3.86
CA LEU A 13 -7.56 -10.90 4.13
C LEU A 13 -6.83 -9.55 4.20
N LEU A 14 -5.74 -9.49 4.97
CA LEU A 14 -4.92 -8.28 5.08
C LEU A 14 -4.36 -7.86 3.71
N LEU A 15 -3.89 -8.81 2.89
CA LEU A 15 -3.40 -8.52 1.55
C LEU A 15 -4.48 -7.84 0.70
N ARG A 16 -5.69 -8.40 0.69
CA ARG A 16 -6.81 -7.82 -0.06
C ARG A 16 -7.18 -6.42 0.44
N GLU A 17 -7.15 -6.19 1.75
CA GLU A 17 -7.41 -4.86 2.31
C GLU A 17 -6.34 -3.84 1.90
N LEU A 18 -5.06 -4.24 1.90
CA LEU A 18 -3.96 -3.38 1.47
C LEU A 18 -4.03 -3.05 -0.02
N GLU A 19 -4.36 -4.03 -0.87
CA GLU A 19 -4.57 -3.84 -2.32
C GLU A 19 -5.74 -2.89 -2.59
N GLN A 20 -6.89 -3.12 -1.95
CA GLN A 20 -8.04 -2.22 -2.07
C GLN A 20 -7.73 -0.81 -1.58
N PHE A 21 -7.02 -0.69 -0.46
CA PHE A 21 -6.59 0.60 0.05
C PHE A 21 -5.62 1.30 -0.92
N HIS A 22 -4.68 0.56 -1.54
CA HIS A 22 -3.76 1.09 -2.53
C HIS A 22 -4.50 1.69 -3.73
N ASP A 23 -5.46 0.94 -4.27
CA ASP A 23 -6.26 1.36 -5.43
C ASP A 23 -7.07 2.62 -5.13
N VAL A 24 -7.72 2.66 -3.96
CA VAL A 24 -8.50 3.83 -3.52
C VAL A 24 -7.57 5.03 -3.31
N LEU A 25 -6.45 4.85 -2.61
CA LEU A 25 -5.48 5.91 -2.35
C LEU A 25 -4.98 6.51 -3.66
N ARG A 26 -4.56 5.67 -4.61
CA ARG A 26 -4.03 6.09 -5.90
C ARG A 26 -5.08 6.80 -6.77
N SER A 27 -6.30 6.26 -6.85
CA SER A 27 -7.40 6.85 -7.61
C SER A 27 -7.78 8.24 -7.08
N GLU A 28 -8.02 8.34 -5.77
CA GLU A 28 -8.45 9.61 -5.18
C GLU A 28 -7.31 10.64 -5.19
N TRP A 29 -6.07 10.22 -4.95
CA TRP A 29 -4.93 11.13 -5.01
C TRP A 29 -4.68 11.66 -6.42
N SER A 30 -4.81 10.82 -7.45
CA SER A 30 -4.73 11.26 -8.85
C SER A 30 -5.75 12.36 -9.18
N ARG A 31 -6.97 12.26 -8.66
CA ARG A 31 -8.00 13.31 -8.83
C ARG A 31 -7.59 14.61 -8.17
N VAL A 32 -7.04 14.55 -6.96
CA VAL A 32 -6.54 15.72 -6.23
C VAL A 32 -5.39 16.40 -6.98
N LEU A 33 -4.44 15.62 -7.51
CA LEU A 33 -3.34 16.16 -8.33
C LEU A 33 -3.85 16.84 -9.61
N ASN A 34 -4.84 16.26 -10.28
CA ASN A 34 -5.44 16.87 -11.47
C ASN A 34 -6.13 18.20 -11.13
N GLN A 35 -6.86 18.27 -10.02
CA GLN A 35 -7.49 19.52 -9.57
C GLN A 35 -6.44 20.57 -9.20
N TRP A 36 -5.37 20.16 -8.52
CA TRP A 36 -4.25 21.04 -8.19
C TRP A 36 -3.59 21.62 -9.43
N SER A 37 -3.29 20.78 -10.43
CA SER A 37 -2.72 21.22 -11.70
C SER A 37 -3.61 22.25 -12.39
N ASN A 38 -4.93 22.05 -12.40
CA ASN A 38 -5.88 23.01 -12.96
C ASN A 38 -5.88 24.34 -12.17
N LEU A 39 -5.86 24.29 -10.84
CA LEU A 39 -5.78 25.49 -9.99
C LEU A 39 -4.48 26.26 -10.24
N GLN A 40 -3.36 25.55 -10.39
CA GLN A 40 -2.07 26.15 -10.73
C GLN A 40 -2.08 26.87 -12.08
N LEU A 41 -3.07 26.69 -12.96
CA LEU A 41 -3.16 27.47 -14.21
C LEU A 41 -3.81 28.84 -14.00
N VAL A 42 -4.75 28.94 -13.06
CA VAL A 42 -5.64 30.11 -12.90
C VAL A 42 -5.42 30.88 -11.62
N TRP A 43 -4.83 30.28 -10.58
CA TRP A 43 -4.61 30.90 -9.28
C TRP A 43 -3.23 31.56 -9.22
N ARG A 44 -3.21 32.90 -9.04
CA ARG A 44 -2.01 33.75 -9.20
C ARG A 44 -1.86 34.86 -8.15
N ASP A 45 -2.46 34.69 -6.97
CA ASP A 45 -2.37 35.70 -5.90
C ASP A 45 -1.39 35.29 -4.78
N GLU A 46 -1.22 36.15 -3.79
CA GLU A 46 -0.33 35.88 -2.65
C GLU A 46 -0.77 34.66 -1.82
N GLN A 47 -2.04 34.25 -1.89
CA GLN A 47 -2.53 33.05 -1.21
C GLN A 47 -2.03 31.79 -1.91
N PHE A 48 -1.92 31.82 -3.24
CA PHE A 48 -1.29 30.75 -4.01
C PHE A 48 0.15 30.51 -3.55
N ASP A 49 0.95 31.56 -3.41
CA ASP A 49 2.35 31.45 -3.00
C ASP A 49 2.51 30.86 -1.60
N LYS A 50 1.55 31.14 -0.71
CA LYS A 50 1.51 30.56 0.65
C LYS A 50 1.05 29.11 0.66
N PHE A 51 0.09 28.76 -0.20
CA PHE A 51 -0.53 27.44 -0.21
C PHE A 51 0.28 26.41 -1.01
N SER A 52 0.87 26.79 -2.14
CA SER A 52 1.60 25.86 -3.02
C SER A 52 2.66 25.04 -2.28
N PRO A 53 3.53 25.61 -1.42
CA PRO A 53 4.52 24.82 -0.68
C PRO A 53 3.90 23.85 0.34
N ILE A 54 2.70 24.16 0.85
CA ILE A 54 1.95 23.26 1.75
C ILE A 54 1.44 22.07 0.94
N PHE A 55 0.89 22.34 -0.25
CA PHE A 55 0.41 21.29 -1.14
C PHE A 55 1.54 20.36 -1.58
N GLU A 56 2.71 20.88 -1.96
CA GLU A 56 3.87 20.04 -2.34
C GLU A 56 4.32 19.11 -1.20
N LYS A 57 4.21 19.54 0.07
CA LYS A 57 4.45 18.65 1.22
C LYS A 57 3.43 17.53 1.30
N LEU A 58 2.15 17.82 1.02
CA LEU A 58 1.11 16.78 0.94
C LEU A 58 1.45 15.77 -0.16
N VAL A 59 1.88 16.22 -1.33
CA VAL A 59 2.35 15.34 -2.42
C VAL A 59 3.43 14.39 -1.95
N SER A 60 4.46 14.90 -1.26
CA SER A 60 5.52 14.03 -0.72
C SER A 60 4.97 12.98 0.25
N VAL A 61 4.13 13.40 1.21
CA VAL A 61 3.56 12.48 2.22
C VAL A 61 2.70 11.41 1.58
N TYR A 62 1.91 11.76 0.56
CA TYR A 62 1.08 10.80 -0.16
C TYR A 62 1.91 9.80 -0.96
N ASN A 63 2.96 10.25 -1.65
CA ASN A 63 3.86 9.36 -2.38
C ASN A 63 4.57 8.38 -1.43
N ASP A 64 5.02 8.87 -0.26
CA ASP A 64 5.63 8.01 0.77
C ASP A 64 4.64 6.96 1.29
N ALA A 65 3.38 7.35 1.49
CA ALA A 65 2.32 6.44 1.91
C ALA A 65 1.96 5.40 0.83
N GLU A 66 1.86 5.80 -0.44
CA GLU A 66 1.64 4.89 -1.57
C GLU A 66 2.76 3.85 -1.65
N GLN A 67 4.02 4.31 -1.61
CA GLN A 67 5.18 3.43 -1.66
C GLN A 67 5.27 2.49 -0.45
N ALA A 68 4.96 2.98 0.75
CA ALA A 68 4.92 2.16 1.95
C ALA A 68 3.85 1.07 1.83
N ASN A 69 2.68 1.40 1.30
CA ASN A 69 1.62 0.42 1.09
C ASN A 69 2.02 -0.67 0.08
N GLU A 70 2.62 -0.30 -1.06
CA GLU A 70 3.19 -1.26 -2.02
C GLU A 70 4.21 -2.21 -1.36
N ASN A 71 5.08 -1.67 -0.50
CA ASN A 71 6.05 -2.47 0.23
C ASN A 71 5.38 -3.47 1.18
N TYR A 72 4.30 -3.08 1.86
CA TYR A 72 3.54 -3.98 2.73
C TYR A 72 2.77 -5.05 1.95
N ILE A 73 2.16 -4.70 0.80
CA ILE A 73 1.53 -5.68 -0.11
C ILE A 73 2.55 -6.74 -0.51
N ASN A 74 3.71 -6.31 -1.01
CA ASN A 74 4.80 -7.21 -1.42
C ASN A 74 5.28 -8.09 -0.26
N PHE A 75 5.43 -7.52 0.93
CA PHE A 75 5.84 -8.27 2.11
C PHE A 75 4.82 -9.35 2.51
N VAL A 76 3.53 -9.00 2.58
CA VAL A 76 2.47 -9.95 2.96
C VAL A 76 2.36 -11.07 1.94
N GLN A 77 2.39 -10.75 0.63
CA GLN A 77 2.39 -11.75 -0.43
C GLN A 77 3.57 -12.74 -0.27
N GLN A 78 4.78 -12.23 -0.05
CA GLN A 78 5.95 -13.10 0.18
C GLN A 78 5.77 -14.01 1.40
N GLN A 79 5.16 -13.53 2.50
CA GLN A 79 4.90 -14.38 3.66
C GLN A 79 3.87 -15.47 3.37
N ILE A 80 2.83 -15.16 2.59
CA ILE A 80 1.84 -16.15 2.13
C ILE A 80 2.54 -17.26 1.32
N ASP A 81 3.37 -16.88 0.35
CA ASP A 81 4.10 -17.80 -0.51
C ASP A 81 5.04 -18.71 0.30
N ILE A 82 5.81 -18.13 1.22
CA ILE A 82 6.72 -18.89 2.11
C ILE A 82 5.93 -19.90 2.96
N ASN A 83 4.75 -19.54 3.44
CA ASN A 83 3.94 -20.45 4.24
C ASN A 83 3.32 -21.57 3.38
N ALA A 84 2.86 -21.26 2.17
CA ALA A 84 2.37 -22.25 1.22
C ALA A 84 3.45 -23.30 0.88
N ASP A 85 4.67 -22.85 0.58
CA ASP A 85 5.82 -23.70 0.33
C ASP A 85 6.16 -24.62 1.51
N LYS A 86 6.12 -24.08 2.74
CA LYS A 86 6.36 -24.86 3.97
C LYS A 86 5.31 -25.95 4.15
N LYS A 87 4.04 -25.64 3.93
CA LYS A 87 2.94 -26.61 4.02
C LYS A 87 3.09 -27.72 2.97
N GLN A 88 3.44 -27.37 1.72
CA GLN A 88 3.65 -28.35 0.66
C GLN A 88 4.82 -29.30 0.94
N LYS A 89 5.96 -28.78 1.40
CA LYS A 89 7.13 -29.58 1.77
C LYS A 89 6.85 -30.51 2.96
N LEU A 90 6.02 -30.08 3.91
CA LEU A 90 5.61 -30.94 5.02
C LEU A 90 4.71 -32.08 4.54
N ALA A 91 3.73 -31.76 3.67
CA ALA A 91 2.82 -32.73 3.11
C ALA A 91 3.51 -33.77 2.23
N SER A 92 4.56 -33.40 1.48
CA SER A 92 5.35 -34.37 0.69
C SER A 92 6.11 -35.34 1.59
N ARG A 93 6.77 -34.84 2.65
CA ARG A 93 7.51 -35.68 3.60
C ARG A 93 6.62 -36.66 4.36
N LEU A 94 5.38 -36.27 4.68
CA LEU A 94 4.41 -37.15 5.34
C LEU A 94 3.90 -38.27 4.42
N LYS A 95 3.97 -38.11 3.08
CA LYS A 95 3.60 -39.16 2.12
C LYS A 95 4.72 -40.17 1.86
N GLU A 96 5.96 -39.82 2.24
CA GLU A 96 7.15 -40.66 2.10
C GLU A 96 7.41 -41.56 3.32
N LEU A 97 6.63 -41.38 4.40
CA LEU A 97 6.65 -42.19 5.63
C LEU A 97 5.52 -43.23 5.62
#